data_AF-A0A699QBE8-F1
#
_entry.id   AF-A0A699QBE8-F1
#
_cell.length_a   1.000
_cell.length_b   1.000
_cell.length_c   1.000
_cell.angle_alpha   90.00
_cell.angle_beta   90.00
_cell.angle_gamma   90.00
#
_symmetry.space_group_name_H-M   'P 1'
#
loop_
_entity.id
_entity.type
_entity.pdbx_description
1 polymer ?
#
loop_
_entity_poly.entity_id
_entity_poly.type
_entity_poly.pdbx_seq_one_letter_code
_entity_poly.pdbx_strand_id
1 'polypeptide(L)'
;MAPKRADPRRTTRLNPGATSDPNQAPSTTTTTITNAQLQAMIDQGVNTTLAARDVNRTGDDSHTSGTGVRRTERVTRECTYQDFMKCQPLYFKELKKKMADKYCLRNEMKKIETELWNLEVQGTDLTRYNQRFQELALLCVRTCPEECDRVERYIGGLPDSVHGSVAASKPKTMQEATEMATGLMDKKI
;
A
#
# COMPACT_ATOMS: atom_id res chain seq x y z
N MET A 1 -35.76 37.39 -58.10
CA MET A 1 -34.76 37.32 -59.19
C MET A 1 -33.63 36.46 -58.70
N ALA A 2 -33.33 35.33 -59.34
CA ALA A 2 -32.39 34.35 -58.80
C ALA A 2 -31.49 33.77 -59.90
N PRO A 3 -30.17 33.71 -59.68
CA PRO A 3 -29.29 32.75 -60.35
C PRO A 3 -28.64 31.84 -59.29
N LYS A 4 -28.66 30.50 -59.35
CA LYS A 4 -28.15 29.56 -60.36
C LYS A 4 -26.70 29.83 -60.77
N ARG A 5 -25.74 29.13 -60.16
CA ARG A 5 -25.04 27.95 -60.72
C ARG A 5 -23.90 27.50 -59.80
N ALA A 6 -23.66 26.19 -59.84
CA ALA A 6 -22.62 25.47 -59.15
C ALA A 6 -21.23 25.64 -59.80
N ASP A 7 -20.25 25.43 -58.92
CA ASP A 7 -18.84 25.04 -59.09
C ASP A 7 -17.89 25.91 -59.91
N PRO A 8 -16.69 26.12 -59.36
CA PRO A 8 -15.58 25.34 -59.91
C PRO A 8 -14.64 24.76 -58.84
N ARG A 9 -14.37 23.46 -58.97
CA ARG A 9 -13.15 22.82 -58.48
C ARG A 9 -12.05 23.06 -59.50
N ARG A 10 -11.04 23.87 -59.18
CA ARG A 10 -9.70 23.79 -59.82
C ARG A 10 -8.60 24.36 -58.92
N THR A 11 -7.64 23.49 -58.68
CA THR A 11 -6.46 23.53 -57.81
C THR A 11 -5.37 24.50 -58.28
N THR A 12 -4.39 24.76 -57.40
CA THR A 12 -3.00 25.27 -57.61
C THR A 12 -2.89 26.78 -57.30
N ARG A 13 -1.99 27.31 -56.46
CA ARG A 13 -0.70 26.87 -55.90
C ARG A 13 -0.37 27.69 -54.63
N LEU A 14 0.62 27.21 -53.89
CA LEU A 14 1.14 27.63 -52.59
C LEU A 14 1.75 29.05 -52.45
N ASN A 15 1.63 29.55 -51.21
CA ASN A 15 2.51 30.44 -50.41
C ASN A 15 2.55 31.95 -50.79
N PRO A 16 2.89 32.91 -49.89
CA PRO A 16 3.79 32.77 -48.72
C PRO A 16 3.51 33.63 -47.46
N GLY A 17 4.28 33.39 -46.39
CA GLY A 17 4.76 34.46 -45.50
C GLY A 17 3.98 34.70 -44.21
N ALA A 18 4.28 33.92 -43.16
CA ALA A 18 3.99 34.30 -41.79
C ALA A 18 5.11 35.23 -41.29
N THR A 19 4.78 36.49 -41.04
CA THR A 19 5.56 37.37 -40.17
C THR A 19 4.81 37.39 -38.84
N SER A 20 5.37 36.70 -37.85
CA SER A 20 4.82 36.56 -36.50
C SER A 20 5.00 37.85 -35.70
N ASP A 21 3.89 38.46 -35.28
CA ASP A 21 3.83 39.47 -34.23
C ASP A 21 4.07 38.77 -32.85
N PRO A 22 5.03 39.22 -32.01
CA PRO A 22 5.39 38.48 -30.79
C PRO A 22 4.40 38.59 -29.62
N ASN A 23 3.29 39.34 -29.75
CA ASN A 23 2.48 39.73 -28.59
C ASN A 23 1.04 39.16 -28.54
N GLN A 24 0.76 38.01 -29.16
CA GLN A 24 -0.54 37.35 -28.99
C GLN A 24 -0.41 35.98 -28.30
N ALA A 25 -1.00 35.86 -27.11
CA ALA A 25 -1.06 34.62 -26.34
C ALA A 25 -1.85 33.53 -27.10
N PRO A 26 -1.42 32.26 -27.07
CA PRO A 26 -2.19 31.16 -27.65
C PRO A 26 -3.52 31.02 -26.93
N SER A 27 -4.62 31.19 -27.65
CA SER A 27 -5.96 30.92 -27.11
C SER A 27 -6.15 29.42 -27.00
N THR A 28 -6.05 28.89 -25.79
CA THR A 28 -6.38 27.48 -25.50
C THR A 28 -7.89 27.30 -25.54
N THR A 29 -8.39 26.60 -26.56
CA THR A 29 -9.80 26.20 -26.62
C THR A 29 -10.05 25.12 -25.57
N THR A 30 -10.64 25.50 -24.44
CA THR A 30 -11.09 24.56 -23.42
C THR A 30 -12.37 23.88 -23.88
N THR A 31 -12.27 22.62 -24.32
CA THR A 31 -13.44 21.78 -24.61
C THR A 31 -14.08 21.35 -23.30
N THR A 32 -15.18 21.99 -22.91
CA THR A 32 -15.96 21.60 -21.73
C THR A 32 -16.72 20.31 -22.03
N ILE A 33 -16.28 19.20 -21.44
CA ILE A 33 -17.02 17.93 -21.46
C ILE A 33 -18.14 18.03 -20.43
N THR A 34 -19.39 17.86 -20.88
CA THR A 34 -20.55 17.87 -19.98
C THR A 34 -20.70 16.53 -19.27
N ASN A 35 -21.32 16.51 -18.09
CA ASN A 35 -21.56 15.27 -17.34
C ASN A 35 -22.34 14.23 -18.16
N ALA A 36 -23.26 14.68 -19.04
CA ALA A 36 -23.99 13.79 -19.94
C ALA A 36 -23.08 13.12 -20.98
N GLN A 37 -22.06 13.82 -21.49
CA GLN A 37 -21.07 13.24 -22.41
C GLN A 37 -20.17 12.22 -21.71
N LEU A 38 -19.76 12.51 -20.47
CA LEU A 38 -19.04 11.57 -19.63
C LEU A 38 -19.87 10.30 -19.38
N GLN A 39 -21.14 10.44 -19.03
CA GLN A 39 -22.03 9.31 -18.81
C GLN A 39 -22.21 8.47 -20.09
N ALA A 40 -22.41 9.11 -21.24
CA ALA A 40 -22.56 8.43 -22.52
C ALA A 40 -21.30 7.63 -22.91
N MET A 41 -20.10 8.15 -22.62
CA MET A 41 -18.85 7.42 -22.87
C MET A 41 -18.71 6.18 -21.99
N ILE A 42 -19.16 6.26 -20.72
CA ILE A 42 -19.16 5.13 -19.80
C ILE A 42 -20.15 4.06 -20.30
N ASP A 43 -21.38 4.47 -20.63
CA ASP A 43 -22.43 3.54 -21.09
C ASP A 43 -22.02 2.86 -22.42
N GLN A 44 -21.38 3.60 -23.32
CA GLN A 44 -20.82 3.05 -24.56
C GLN A 44 -19.73 2.01 -24.27
N GLY A 45 -18.81 2.29 -23.34
CA GLY A 45 -17.77 1.36 -22.94
C GLY A 45 -18.34 0.07 -22.35
N VAL A 46 -19.31 0.19 -21.43
CA VAL A 46 -19.97 -0.95 -20.78
C VAL A 46 -20.72 -1.81 -21.80
N ASN A 47 -21.49 -1.21 -22.69
CA ASN A 47 -22.28 -1.93 -23.70
C ASN A 47 -21.39 -2.63 -24.74
N THR A 48 -20.28 -2.00 -25.15
CA THR A 48 -19.30 -2.62 -26.06
C THR A 48 -18.69 -3.87 -25.44
N THR A 49 -18.37 -3.80 -24.15
CA THR A 49 -17.80 -4.94 -23.39
C THR A 49 -18.83 -6.05 -23.19
N LEU A 50 -20.09 -5.69 -22.94
CA LEU A 50 -21.20 -6.63 -22.85
C LEU A 50 -21.42 -7.37 -24.18
N ALA A 51 -21.46 -6.67 -25.30
CA ALA A 51 -21.66 -7.27 -26.61
C ALA A 51 -20.54 -8.27 -26.97
N ALA A 52 -19.28 -7.94 -26.64
CA ALA A 52 -18.15 -8.83 -26.89
C ALA A 52 -18.22 -10.15 -26.08
N ARG A 53 -18.85 -10.14 -24.90
CA ARG A 53 -19.01 -11.35 -24.08
C ARG A 53 -20.09 -12.28 -24.64
N ASP A 54 -21.12 -11.72 -25.27
CA ASP A 54 -22.28 -12.48 -25.75
C ASP A 54 -21.99 -13.14 -27.11
N VAL A 55 -21.16 -12.51 -27.96
CA VAL A 55 -20.62 -13.11 -29.19
C VAL A 55 -19.79 -14.37 -28.90
N ASN A 56 -19.11 -14.44 -27.75
CA ASN A 56 -18.30 -15.59 -27.36
C ASN A 56 -19.10 -16.78 -26.79
N ARG A 57 -20.43 -16.66 -26.65
CA ARG A 57 -21.29 -17.74 -26.13
C ARG A 57 -22.15 -18.44 -27.19
N THR A 58 -22.08 -18.02 -28.44
CA THR A 58 -22.89 -18.63 -29.52
C THR A 58 -22.01 -19.51 -30.39
N GLY A 59 -21.84 -20.76 -29.97
CA GLY A 59 -21.16 -21.79 -30.76
C GLY A 59 -21.46 -23.15 -30.17
N ASP A 60 -22.69 -23.61 -30.39
CA ASP A 60 -23.13 -24.96 -30.03
C ASP A 60 -22.74 -25.96 -31.14
N ASP A 61 -22.19 -27.08 -30.68
CA ASP A 61 -21.98 -28.39 -31.29
C ASP A 61 -21.69 -28.58 -32.81
N SER A 62 -20.48 -29.07 -33.11
CA SER A 62 -20.31 -30.07 -34.17
C SER A 62 -19.11 -30.99 -33.87
N HIS A 63 -19.37 -32.30 -33.79
CA HIS A 63 -18.39 -33.36 -33.54
C HIS A 63 -17.45 -33.63 -34.73
N THR A 64 -16.24 -34.12 -34.41
CA THR A 64 -15.22 -34.83 -35.24
C THR A 64 -14.51 -33.97 -36.32
N SER A 65 -13.18 -33.97 -36.53
CA SER A 65 -12.09 -34.93 -36.32
C SER A 65 -10.74 -34.19 -36.34
N GLY A 66 -9.70 -34.72 -35.68
CA GLY A 66 -8.30 -34.36 -36.01
C GLY A 66 -7.40 -34.10 -34.80
N THR A 67 -6.63 -35.13 -34.44
CA THR A 67 -5.66 -35.19 -33.34
C THR A 67 -4.59 -34.09 -33.45
N GLY A 68 -4.70 -33.03 -32.64
CA GLY A 68 -3.72 -31.95 -32.59
C GLY A 68 -3.73 -31.22 -31.24
N VAL A 69 -2.81 -31.63 -30.36
CA VAL A 69 -2.27 -30.89 -29.21
C VAL A 69 -3.29 -30.02 -28.45
N ARG A 70 -3.97 -30.62 -27.45
CA ARG A 70 -4.68 -29.84 -26.43
C ARG A 70 -3.66 -29.03 -25.64
N ARG A 71 -3.69 -27.70 -25.79
CA ARG A 71 -3.26 -26.81 -24.71
C ARG A 71 -4.20 -27.09 -23.54
N THR A 72 -3.74 -27.86 -22.57
CA THR A 72 -4.43 -27.97 -21.27
C THR A 72 -4.45 -26.57 -20.68
N GLU A 73 -5.60 -25.91 -20.77
CA GLU A 73 -5.94 -24.74 -19.97
C GLU A 73 -5.66 -25.14 -18.52
N ARG A 74 -4.68 -24.47 -17.89
CA ARG A 74 -4.37 -24.74 -16.49
C ARG A 74 -5.57 -24.27 -15.69
N VAL A 75 -6.44 -25.21 -15.33
CA VAL A 75 -7.46 -25.04 -14.28
C VAL A 75 -6.76 -24.35 -13.12
N THR A 76 -7.17 -23.13 -12.79
CA THR A 76 -6.82 -22.48 -11.54
C THR A 76 -7.29 -23.40 -10.44
N ARG A 77 -6.38 -24.20 -9.88
CA ARG A 77 -6.69 -25.05 -8.74
C ARG A 77 -7.07 -24.11 -7.61
N GLU A 78 -8.33 -24.14 -7.21
CA GLU A 78 -8.81 -23.44 -6.02
C GLU A 78 -7.99 -23.96 -4.83
N CYS A 79 -7.15 -23.09 -4.27
CA CYS A 79 -6.33 -23.42 -3.12
C CYS A 79 -7.22 -23.35 -1.88
N THR A 80 -7.42 -24.48 -1.20
CA THR A 80 -8.18 -24.51 0.05
C THR A 80 -7.30 -24.00 1.20
N TYR A 81 -7.89 -23.49 2.29
CA TYR A 81 -7.13 -23.12 3.50
C TYR A 81 -6.27 -24.28 4.03
N GLN A 82 -6.75 -25.53 3.89
CA GLN A 82 -5.94 -26.71 4.21
C GLN A 82 -4.73 -26.89 3.30
N ASP A 83 -4.82 -26.53 2.02
CA ASP A 83 -3.71 -26.63 1.07
C ASP A 83 -2.67 -25.54 1.35
N PHE A 84 -3.10 -24.36 1.78
CA PHE A 84 -2.23 -23.31 2.31
C PHE A 84 -1.51 -23.77 3.59
N MET A 85 -2.21 -24.40 4.54
CA MET A 85 -1.60 -24.91 5.78
C MET A 85 -0.62 -26.06 5.54
N LYS A 86 -0.77 -26.81 4.44
CA LYS A 86 0.19 -27.84 3.99
C LYS A 86 1.42 -27.25 3.30
N CYS A 87 1.37 -26.01 2.80
CA CYS A 87 2.56 -25.29 2.38
C CYS A 87 3.42 -24.97 3.61
N GLN A 88 4.53 -25.70 3.74
CA GLN A 88 5.43 -25.73 4.89
C GLN A 88 5.66 -24.36 5.57
N PRO A 89 5.64 -24.27 6.91
CA PRO A 89 5.95 -23.03 7.67
C PRO A 89 7.30 -22.39 7.31
N LEU A 90 8.24 -23.21 6.81
CA LEU A 90 9.54 -22.78 6.32
C LEU A 90 9.44 -21.81 5.14
N TYR A 91 8.50 -22.02 4.22
CA TYR A 91 8.28 -21.12 3.08
C TYR A 91 7.83 -19.73 3.55
N PHE A 92 6.92 -19.67 4.53
CA PHE A 92 6.46 -18.39 5.08
C PHE A 92 7.54 -17.68 5.91
N LYS A 93 8.35 -18.42 6.68
CA LYS A 93 9.48 -17.85 7.44
C LYS A 93 10.55 -17.28 6.50
N GLU A 94 10.90 -18.02 5.45
CA GLU A 94 11.86 -17.56 4.43
C GLU A 94 11.32 -16.38 3.61
N LEU A 95 10.04 -16.40 3.24
CA LEU A 95 9.39 -15.28 2.55
C LEU A 95 9.41 -14.02 3.42
N LYS A 96 9.00 -14.11 4.70
CA LYS A 96 9.09 -12.99 5.65
C LYS A 96 10.51 -12.46 5.76
N LYS A 97 11.51 -13.35 5.84
CA LYS A 97 12.92 -12.97 5.87
C LYS A 97 13.34 -12.23 4.59
N LYS A 98 13.04 -12.76 3.40
CA LYS A 98 13.37 -12.12 2.11
C LYS A 98 12.67 -10.77 1.95
N MET A 99 11.41 -10.66 2.37
CA MET A 99 10.66 -9.39 2.38
C MET A 99 11.33 -8.38 3.32
N ALA A 100 11.68 -8.79 4.55
CA ALA A 100 12.39 -7.94 5.49
C ALA A 100 13.77 -7.52 4.97
N ASP A 101 14.55 -8.43 4.38
CA ASP A 101 15.89 -8.12 3.90
C ASP A 101 15.86 -7.20 2.66
N LYS A 102 14.80 -7.27 1.83
CA LYS A 102 14.63 -6.42 0.65
C LYS A 102 14.04 -5.04 0.96
N TYR A 103 13.07 -4.96 1.88
CA TYR A 103 12.27 -3.75 2.11
C TYR A 103 12.52 -3.10 3.47
N CYS A 104 13.07 -3.81 4.45
CA CYS A 104 13.42 -3.23 5.75
C CYS A 104 14.77 -2.52 5.63
N LEU A 105 14.71 -1.25 5.26
CA LEU A 105 15.87 -0.36 5.12
C LEU A 105 16.68 -0.33 6.42
N ARG A 106 17.94 -0.78 6.36
CA ARG A 106 18.82 -0.94 7.54
C ARG A 106 19.05 0.37 8.29
N ASN A 107 19.08 1.51 7.59
CA ASN A 107 19.19 2.84 8.19
C ASN A 107 17.93 3.22 9.01
N GLU A 108 16.74 2.91 8.50
CA GLU A 108 15.49 3.16 9.22
C GLU A 108 15.39 2.25 10.46
N MET A 109 15.80 0.98 10.34
CA MET A 109 15.89 0.07 11.48
C MET A 109 16.84 0.59 12.55
N LYS A 110 18.04 1.03 12.17
CA LYS A 110 18.98 1.66 13.11
C LYS A 110 18.38 2.89 13.78
N LYS A 111 17.61 3.71 13.06
CA LYS A 111 16.95 4.89 13.61
C LYS A 111 15.91 4.50 14.66
N ILE A 112 15.08 3.51 14.37
CA ILE A 112 14.07 2.97 15.31
C ILE A 112 14.77 2.35 16.53
N GLU A 113 15.86 1.59 16.34
CA GLU A 113 16.65 1.02 17.42
C GLU A 113 17.23 2.12 18.32
N THR A 114 17.84 3.15 17.73
CA THR A 114 18.37 4.31 18.47
C THR A 114 17.26 5.04 19.21
N GLU A 115 16.09 5.23 18.60
CA GLU A 115 14.94 5.85 19.27
C GLU A 115 14.50 5.02 20.47
N LEU A 116 14.41 3.69 20.34
CA LEU A 116 14.08 2.79 21.45
C LEU A 116 15.13 2.82 22.57
N TRP A 117 16.41 2.98 22.23
CA TRP A 117 17.50 3.10 23.22
C TRP A 117 17.46 4.42 23.98
N ASN A 118 16.99 5.49 23.33
CA ASN A 118 16.93 6.83 23.91
C ASN A 118 15.54 7.20 24.43
N LEU A 119 14.60 6.24 24.46
CA LEU A 119 13.23 6.49 24.90
C LEU A 119 13.21 6.62 26.42
N GLU A 120 12.70 7.75 26.90
CA GLU A 120 12.54 8.06 28.31
C GLU A 120 11.13 8.63 28.58
N VAL A 121 10.65 8.48 29.82
CA VAL A 121 9.41 9.11 30.25
C VAL A 121 9.59 10.63 30.31
N GLN A 122 8.77 11.36 29.56
CA GLN A 122 8.76 12.82 29.60
C GLN A 122 7.77 13.32 30.66
N GLY A 123 8.29 13.99 31.69
CA GLY A 123 7.48 14.52 32.80
C GLY A 123 6.78 13.39 33.56
N THR A 124 5.45 13.39 33.55
CA THR A 124 4.61 12.36 34.19
C THR A 124 3.81 11.53 33.18
N ASP A 125 4.06 11.68 31.87
CA ASP A 125 3.27 11.02 30.82
C ASP A 125 3.76 9.59 30.55
N LEU A 126 3.45 8.70 31.48
CA LEU A 126 3.76 7.28 31.36
C LEU A 126 2.94 6.60 30.26
N THR A 127 1.71 7.05 30.01
CA THR A 127 0.84 6.46 28.97
C THR A 127 1.45 6.62 27.58
N ARG A 128 1.95 7.81 27.25
CA ARG A 128 2.63 8.06 25.97
C ARG A 128 3.92 7.25 25.86
N TYR A 129 4.68 7.15 26.94
CA TYR A 129 5.89 6.31 26.99
C TYR A 129 5.54 4.84 26.71
N ASN A 130 4.56 4.27 27.40
CA ASN A 130 4.14 2.87 27.22
C ASN A 130 3.71 2.59 25.79
N GLN A 131 2.88 3.47 25.22
CA GLN A 131 2.43 3.37 23.83
C GLN A 131 3.62 3.38 22.87
N ARG A 132 4.52 4.37 23.02
CA ARG A 132 5.67 4.51 22.12
C ARG A 132 6.65 3.36 22.26
N PHE A 133 6.88 2.88 23.49
CA PHE A 133 7.74 1.74 23.77
C PHE A 133 7.21 0.48 23.07
N GLN A 134 5.91 0.20 23.18
CA GLN A 134 5.29 -0.96 22.52
C GLN A 134 5.40 -0.89 21.00
N GLU A 135 5.15 0.27 20.39
CA GLU A 135 5.32 0.50 18.96
C GLU A 135 6.76 0.22 18.51
N LEU A 136 7.75 0.79 19.20
CA LEU A 136 9.16 0.65 18.87
C LEU A 136 9.67 -0.79 19.13
N ALA A 137 9.29 -1.41 20.24
CA ALA A 137 9.67 -2.79 20.56
C ALA A 137 9.10 -3.79 19.53
N LEU A 138 7.89 -3.53 19.00
CA LEU A 138 7.29 -4.34 17.94
C LEU A 138 8.02 -4.19 16.60
N LEU A 139 8.57 -3.02 16.31
CA LEU A 139 9.39 -2.80 15.11
C LEU A 139 10.80 -3.38 15.26
N CYS A 140 11.31 -3.43 16.50
CA CYS A 140 12.62 -3.96 16.89
C CYS A 140 12.61 -5.46 17.24
N VAL A 141 11.69 -6.26 16.68
CA VAL A 141 11.58 -7.70 17.00
C VAL A 141 12.89 -8.48 16.79
N ARG A 142 13.76 -8.04 15.87
CA ARG A 142 15.07 -8.65 15.64
C ARG A 142 16.12 -8.29 16.71
N THR A 143 16.00 -7.14 17.36
CA THR A 143 16.98 -6.61 18.33
C THR A 143 16.55 -6.79 19.78
N CYS A 144 15.27 -7.03 20.05
CA CYS A 144 14.76 -7.45 21.36
C CYS A 144 13.95 -8.76 21.21
N PRO A 145 14.64 -9.89 20.95
CA PRO A 145 13.97 -11.17 20.74
C PRO A 145 13.37 -11.73 22.03
N GLU A 146 13.99 -11.45 23.19
CA GLU A 146 13.56 -11.97 24.48
C GLU A 146 12.70 -10.96 25.25
N GLU A 147 11.80 -11.48 26.09
CA GLU A 147 10.96 -10.65 26.96
C GLU A 147 11.78 -9.93 28.03
N CYS A 148 12.81 -10.58 28.58
CA CYS A 148 13.74 -9.99 29.53
C CYS A 148 14.42 -8.73 28.96
N ASP A 149 14.91 -8.78 27.71
CA ASP A 149 15.53 -7.61 27.05
C ASP A 149 14.57 -6.42 26.97
N ARG A 150 13.29 -6.70 26.71
CA ARG A 150 12.25 -5.67 26.62
C ARG A 150 11.97 -5.07 27.99
N VAL A 151 11.91 -5.91 29.02
CA VAL A 151 11.69 -5.47 30.40
C VAL A 151 12.86 -4.61 30.88
N GLU A 152 14.10 -5.02 30.67
CA GLU A 152 15.29 -4.24 31.04
C GLU A 152 15.30 -2.88 30.33
N ARG A 153 14.98 -2.87 29.02
CA ARG A 153 14.85 -1.64 28.25
C ARG A 153 13.77 -0.72 28.76
N TYR A 154 12.61 -1.28 29.06
CA TYR A 154 11.48 -0.52 29.59
C TYR A 154 11.82 0.14 30.91
N ILE A 155 12.48 -0.59 31.82
CA ILE A 155 12.93 -0.07 33.11
C ILE A 155 13.93 1.06 32.91
N GLY A 156 14.88 0.92 31.99
CA GLY A 156 15.92 1.92 31.73
C GLY A 156 15.39 3.30 31.28
N GLY A 157 14.19 3.37 30.69
CA GLY A 157 13.55 4.65 30.32
C GLY A 157 12.67 5.26 31.41
N LEU A 158 12.53 4.62 32.58
CA LEU A 158 11.72 5.14 33.69
C LEU A 158 12.44 6.25 34.46
N PRO A 159 11.69 7.21 35.05
CA PRO A 159 12.29 8.27 35.85
C PRO A 159 12.86 7.71 37.16
N ASP A 160 13.93 8.34 37.67
CA ASP A 160 14.66 7.92 38.88
C ASP A 160 13.74 7.65 40.09
N SER A 161 12.63 8.40 40.19
CA SER A 161 11.67 8.27 41.28
C SER A 161 10.98 6.91 41.37
N VAL A 162 10.90 6.15 40.26
CA VAL A 162 10.28 4.82 40.23
C VAL A 162 11.24 3.74 39.72
N HIS A 163 12.27 4.11 38.95
CA HIS A 163 13.25 3.21 38.37
C HIS A 163 13.80 2.21 39.40
N GLY A 164 14.30 2.71 40.54
CA GLY A 164 14.90 1.86 41.57
C GLY A 164 13.92 0.84 42.16
N SER A 165 12.68 1.25 42.40
CA SER A 165 11.63 0.37 42.94
C SER A 165 11.17 -0.68 41.93
N VAL A 166 10.98 -0.31 40.67
CA VAL A 166 10.59 -1.26 39.61
C VAL A 166 11.72 -2.26 39.33
N ALA A 167 12.97 -1.80 39.24
CA ALA A 167 14.14 -2.65 39.03
C ALA A 167 14.32 -3.67 40.17
N ALA A 168 14.12 -3.25 41.42
CA ALA A 168 14.25 -4.12 42.58
C ALA A 168 13.20 -5.26 42.61
N SER A 169 12.01 -5.01 42.06
CA SER A 169 10.92 -6.00 41.99
C SER A 169 11.14 -7.09 40.94
N LYS A 170 12.11 -6.92 40.03
CA LYS A 170 12.48 -7.90 38.99
C LYS A 170 11.27 -8.45 38.21
N PRO A 171 10.53 -7.58 37.50
CA PRO A 171 9.42 -8.04 36.67
C PRO A 171 9.88 -9.07 35.66
N LYS A 172 9.07 -10.09 35.43
CA LYS A 172 9.31 -11.12 34.42
C LYS A 172 8.68 -10.77 33.09
N THR A 173 7.61 -9.97 33.14
CA THR A 173 6.85 -9.59 31.95
C THR A 173 6.78 -8.08 31.79
N MET A 174 6.55 -7.65 30.56
CA MET A 174 6.31 -6.24 30.24
C MET A 174 5.09 -5.67 30.96
N GLN A 175 4.06 -6.51 31.13
CA GLN A 175 2.84 -6.13 31.81
C GLN A 175 3.10 -5.85 33.30
N GLU A 176 3.84 -6.74 33.98
CA GLU A 176 4.23 -6.54 35.39
C GLU A 176 5.05 -5.24 35.57
N ALA A 177 6.03 -4.99 34.69
CA ALA A 177 6.83 -3.78 34.73
C ALA A 177 5.97 -2.51 34.59
N THR A 178 4.98 -2.57 33.68
CA THR A 178 4.04 -1.46 33.43
C THR A 178 3.13 -1.21 34.63
N GLU A 179 2.54 -2.26 35.20
CA GLU A 179 1.65 -2.16 36.36
C GLU A 179 2.36 -1.62 37.61
N MET A 180 3.62 -2.00 37.80
CA MET A 180 4.43 -1.45 38.89
C MET A 180 4.76 0.03 38.68
N ALA A 181 5.14 0.42 37.45
CA ALA A 181 5.44 1.81 37.13
C ALA A 181 4.21 2.71 37.31
N THR A 182 3.04 2.31 36.79
CA THR A 182 1.78 3.05 36.96
C THR A 182 1.38 3.16 38.42
N GLY A 183 1.38 2.02 39.14
CA GLY A 183 1.01 1.97 40.55
C GLY A 183 1.92 2.80 41.47
N LEU A 184 3.17 3.05 41.08
CA LEU A 184 4.08 3.93 41.83
C LEU A 184 3.88 5.42 41.49
N MET A 185 3.52 5.76 40.25
CA MET A 185 3.24 7.14 39.86
C MET A 185 1.90 7.63 40.43
N ASP A 186 0.87 6.78 40.44
CA ASP A 186 -0.47 7.14 40.94
C ASP A 186 -0.48 7.37 42.46
N LYS A 187 0.40 6.71 43.21
CA LYS A 187 0.54 6.87 44.67
C LYS A 187 1.24 8.16 45.10
N LYS A 188 1.82 8.91 44.16
CA LYS A 188 2.61 10.11 44.45
C LYS A 188 1.82 11.41 44.26
N ILE A 189 0.53 11.31 43.91
CA ILE A 189 -0.43 12.42 43.79
C ILE A 189 -1.04 12.74 45.16
#